data_AF-A0A958RL40-F1
#
_entry.id   AF-A0A958RL40-F1
#
_cell.length_a   1.000
_cell.length_b   1.000
_cell.length_c   1.000
_cell.angle_alpha   90.00
_cell.angle_beta   90.00
_cell.angle_gamma   90.00
#
_symmetry.space_group_name_H-M   'P 1'
#
loop_
_entity.id
_entity.type
_entity.pdbx_description
1 polymer ?
#
loop_
_entity_poly.entity_id
_entity_poly.type
_entity_poly.pdbx_seq_one_letter_code
_entity_poly.pdbx_strand_id
1 'polypeptide(L)'
;MPENQQWRIDDLDVRRALPFGGREMNLNKNQLVEQFLSCTRNLNEVEYGDFKRKVGLYLQRMEEGLGTSSPDVEMLCQEIRRIVVFQPSGNINQTRQRAIELAQKIRSQV
;
A
#
# COMPACT_ATOMS: atom_id res chain seq x y z
N MET A 1 -2.67 -12.54 -28.29
CA MET A 1 -2.40 -12.45 -26.84
C MET A 1 -1.85 -11.05 -26.60
N PRO A 2 -2.64 -10.03 -26.23
CA PRO A 2 -2.09 -8.70 -26.01
C PRO A 2 -1.49 -8.59 -24.60
N GLU A 3 -0.17 -8.41 -24.60
CA GLU A 3 0.72 -7.69 -23.70
C GLU A 3 0.23 -7.29 -22.30
N ASN A 4 0.91 -7.84 -21.28
CA ASN A 4 0.97 -7.32 -19.92
C ASN A 4 1.43 -5.86 -19.93
N GLN A 5 0.48 -4.95 -19.76
CA GLN A 5 0.73 -3.53 -19.59
C GLN A 5 1.39 -3.30 -18.22
N GLN A 6 2.72 -3.40 -18.21
CA GLN A 6 3.58 -3.03 -17.09
C GLN A 6 3.43 -1.52 -16.89
N TRP A 7 2.65 -1.11 -15.90
CA TRP A 7 2.46 0.28 -15.52
C TRP A 7 3.79 0.89 -15.07
N ARG A 8 4.54 1.48 -16.00
CA ARG A 8 5.64 2.41 -15.69
C ARG A 8 4.98 3.70 -15.18
N ILE A 9 4.76 3.75 -13.89
CA ILE A 9 4.42 4.97 -13.16
C ILE A 9 5.61 5.91 -13.35
N ASP A 10 5.38 7.08 -13.95
CA ASP A 10 6.39 8.12 -14.07
C ASP A 10 6.86 8.50 -12.65
N ASP A 11 8.13 8.20 -12.40
CA ASP A 11 8.64 7.67 -11.12
C ASP A 11 9.39 8.74 -10.29
N LEU A 12 9.58 9.95 -10.81
CA LEU A 12 10.56 10.88 -10.24
C LEU A 12 10.01 11.79 -9.13
N ASP A 13 8.73 12.19 -9.20
CA ASP A 13 8.18 13.17 -8.25
C ASP A 13 7.57 12.51 -7.00
N VAL A 14 6.94 11.33 -7.17
CA VAL A 14 6.34 10.57 -6.06
C VAL A 14 7.39 9.94 -5.15
N ARG A 15 8.61 9.68 -5.65
CA ARG A 15 9.70 9.11 -4.83
C ARG A 15 10.25 10.05 -3.76
N ARG A 16 10.20 11.37 -3.98
CA ARG A 16 10.73 12.39 -3.06
C ARG A 16 9.75 12.81 -1.97
N ALA A 17 8.44 12.76 -2.24
CA ALA A 17 7.41 13.22 -1.30
C ALA A 17 6.97 12.17 -0.28
N LEU A 18 7.43 10.92 -0.43
CA LEU A 18 7.03 9.84 0.46
C LEU A 18 8.14 9.53 1.47
N PRO A 19 7.82 9.26 2.74
CA PRO A 19 8.80 9.05 3.82
C PRO A 19 9.67 7.79 3.65
N PHE A 20 9.65 7.15 2.49
CA PHE A 20 10.43 5.97 2.15
C PHE A 20 11.63 6.30 1.23
N GLY A 21 11.97 7.57 1.04
CA GLY A 21 13.08 8.01 0.21
C GLY A 21 14.39 8.22 0.99
N GLY A 22 15.36 7.31 0.81
CA GLY A 22 16.75 7.75 0.66
C GLY A 22 17.86 7.07 1.46
N ARG A 23 17.60 6.21 2.45
CA ARG A 23 18.64 5.43 3.13
C ARG A 23 18.11 4.04 3.44
N GLU A 24 18.92 3.02 3.18
CA GLU A 24 18.72 1.64 3.61
C GLU A 24 18.47 1.59 5.12
N MET A 25 17.23 1.81 5.54
CA MET A 25 16.80 1.51 6.88
C MET A 25 16.41 0.05 6.86
N ASN A 26 17.11 -0.76 7.66
CA ASN A 26 16.61 -2.03 8.16
C ASN A 26 15.34 -1.75 9.00
N LEU A 27 14.25 -1.36 8.34
CA LEU A 27 12.97 -1.18 8.98
C LEU A 27 12.50 -2.58 9.36
N ASN A 28 12.26 -2.78 10.66
CA ASN A 28 11.66 -4.02 11.12
C ASN A 28 10.29 -4.18 10.45
N LYS A 29 9.84 -5.42 10.22
CA LYS A 29 8.54 -5.70 9.57
C LYS A 29 7.38 -4.91 10.19
N ASN A 30 7.37 -4.81 11.52
CA ASN A 30 6.43 -3.99 12.27
C ASN A 30 6.49 -2.49 11.90
N GLN A 31 7.67 -1.92 11.67
CA GLN A 31 7.82 -0.51 11.29
C GLN A 31 7.33 -0.23 9.86
N LEU A 32 7.48 -1.19 8.94
CA LEU A 32 6.94 -1.08 7.58
C LEU A 32 5.41 -1.01 7.59
N VAL A 33 4.78 -1.86 8.40
CA VAL A 33 3.32 -1.87 8.55
C VAL A 33 2.84 -0.58 9.24
N GLU A 34 3.52 -0.11 10.29
CA GLU A 34 3.19 1.16 10.94
C GLU A 34 3.33 2.36 9.99
N GLN A 35 4.34 2.33 9.10
CA GLN A 35 4.51 3.36 8.09
C GLN A 35 3.38 3.35 7.05
N PHE A 36 2.98 2.16 6.58
CA PHE A 36 1.80 2.00 5.71
C PHE A 36 0.54 2.55 6.38
N LEU A 37 0.31 2.19 7.65
CA LEU A 37 -0.83 2.64 8.45
C LEU A 37 -0.85 4.16 8.59
N SER A 38 0.28 4.77 8.93
CA SER A 38 0.42 6.22 9.09
C SER A 38 0.18 6.94 7.76
N CYS A 39 0.80 6.49 6.67
CA CYS A 39 0.62 7.10 5.35
C CYS A 39 -0.82 7.00 4.88
N THR A 40 -1.46 5.83 5.03
CA THR A 40 -2.85 5.59 4.61
C THR A 40 -3.85 6.39 5.45
N ARG A 41 -3.62 6.53 6.76
CA ARG A 41 -4.47 7.32 7.66
C ARG A 41 -4.42 8.81 7.34
N ASN A 42 -3.24 9.34 7.07
CA ASN A 42 -3.02 10.76 6.78
C ASN A 42 -3.26 11.13 5.31
N LEU A 43 -3.58 10.15 4.46
CA LEU A 43 -3.81 10.36 3.04
C LEU A 43 -5.15 11.07 2.82
N ASN A 44 -5.09 12.35 2.45
CA ASN A 44 -6.27 13.19 2.20
C ASN A 44 -6.41 13.52 0.71
N GLU A 45 -6.85 12.54 -0.08
CA GLU A 45 -7.14 12.74 -1.50
C GLU A 45 -8.63 12.99 -1.72
N VAL A 46 -8.94 13.90 -2.64
CA VAL A 46 -10.31 14.17 -3.10
C VAL A 46 -10.71 13.18 -4.20
N GLU A 47 -9.75 12.79 -5.05
CA GLU A 47 -9.98 11.87 -6.16
C GLU A 47 -9.60 10.43 -5.81
N TYR A 48 -10.48 9.49 -6.15
CA TYR A 48 -10.24 8.07 -5.88
C TYR A 48 -9.05 7.52 -6.69
N GLY A 49 -8.79 8.07 -7.88
CA GLY A 49 -7.64 7.69 -8.72
C GLY A 49 -6.31 7.94 -8.02
N ASP A 50 -6.12 9.13 -7.45
CA ASP A 50 -4.93 9.49 -6.68
C ASP A 50 -4.82 8.69 -5.38
N PHE A 51 -5.94 8.50 -4.68
CA PHE A 51 -5.98 7.63 -3.50
C PHE A 51 -5.48 6.22 -3.84
N LYS A 52 -6.03 5.61 -4.90
CA LYS A 52 -5.65 4.29 -5.38
C LYS A 52 -4.17 4.23 -5.75
N ARG A 53 -3.65 5.22 -6.47
CA ARG A 53 -2.24 5.27 -6.89
C ARG A 53 -1.30 5.36 -5.69
N LYS A 54 -1.58 6.22 -4.72
CA LYS A 54 -0.75 6.43 -3.53
C LYS A 54 -0.80 5.23 -2.58
N VAL A 55 -1.99 4.70 -2.28
CA VAL A 55 -2.12 3.50 -1.44
C VAL A 55 -1.49 2.28 -2.12
N GLY A 56 -1.64 2.13 -3.44
CA GLY A 56 -0.98 1.07 -4.20
C GLY A 56 0.54 1.12 -4.09
N LEU A 57 1.13 2.32 -4.13
CA LEU A 57 2.57 2.50 -3.95
C LEU A 57 3.02 2.19 -2.51
N TYR A 58 2.26 2.58 -1.50
CA TYR A 58 2.56 2.24 -0.10
C TYR A 58 2.50 0.73 0.13
N LEU A 59 1.50 0.07 -0.46
CA LEU A 59 1.33 -1.37 -0.37
C LEU A 59 2.51 -2.09 -1.03
N GLN A 60 2.89 -1.69 -2.25
CA GLN A 60 4.02 -2.28 -2.96
C GLN A 60 5.31 -2.20 -2.12
N ARG A 61 5.61 -1.03 -1.53
CA ARG A 61 6.80 -0.86 -0.69
C ARG A 61 6.77 -1.69 0.58
N MET A 62 5.59 -1.82 1.19
CA MET A 62 5.39 -2.69 2.34
C MET A 62 5.62 -4.15 1.94
N GLU A 63 5.09 -4.61 0.81
CA GLU A 63 5.31 -5.96 0.27
C GLU A 63 6.82 -6.22 -0.01
N GLU A 64 7.50 -5.28 -0.66
CA GLU A 64 8.94 -5.36 -0.95
C GLU A 64 9.77 -5.46 0.33
N GLY A 65 9.42 -4.69 1.38
CA GLY A 65 10.13 -4.72 2.65
C GLY A 65 9.79 -5.91 3.56
N LEU A 66 8.56 -6.45 3.46
CA LEU A 66 8.17 -7.67 4.18
C LEU A 66 8.82 -8.92 3.58
N GLY A 67 9.23 -8.87 2.30
CA GLY A 67 9.81 -10.00 1.58
C GLY A 67 8.82 -11.15 1.39
N THR A 68 9.33 -12.38 1.19
CA THR A 68 8.53 -13.62 1.21
C THR A 68 8.04 -13.91 2.63
N SER A 69 7.07 -13.11 3.09
CA SER A 69 6.41 -13.31 4.37
C SER A 69 5.41 -14.47 4.28
N SER A 70 4.90 -14.91 5.43
CA SER A 70 3.96 -16.02 5.55
C SER A 70 2.79 -15.90 4.55
N PRO A 71 2.22 -17.02 4.08
CA PRO A 71 1.12 -17.02 3.10
C PRO A 71 -0.08 -16.17 3.56
N ASP A 72 -0.34 -16.11 4.87
CA ASP A 72 -1.36 -15.25 5.45
C ASP A 72 -1.12 -13.75 5.21
N VAL A 73 0.14 -13.31 5.26
CA VAL A 73 0.52 -11.91 5.01
C VAL A 73 0.36 -11.57 3.53
N GLU A 74 0.77 -12.47 2.64
CA GLU A 74 0.57 -12.30 1.20
C GLU A 74 -0.93 -12.23 0.84
N MET A 75 -1.76 -13.07 1.46
CA MET A 75 -3.21 -13.02 1.28
C MET A 75 -3.80 -11.69 1.75
N LEU A 76 -3.37 -11.17 2.89
CA LEU A 76 -3.83 -9.88 3.41
C LEU A 76 -3.39 -8.72 2.49
N CYS A 77 -2.17 -8.74 1.96
CA CYS A 77 -1.70 -7.75 0.98
C CYS A 77 -2.53 -7.79 -0.32
N GLN A 78 -2.84 -8.98 -0.84
CA GLN A 78 -3.70 -9.15 -2.01
C GLN A 78 -5.12 -8.63 -1.74
N GLU A 79 -5.66 -8.85 -0.54
CA GLU A 79 -6.97 -8.33 -0.15
C GLU A 79 -6.99 -6.79 -0.10
N ILE A 80 -5.95 -6.16 0.46
CA ILE A 80 -5.78 -4.69 0.43
C ILE A 80 -5.76 -4.22 -1.03
N ARG A 81 -4.97 -4.86 -1.88
CA ARG A 81 -4.89 -4.50 -3.31
C ARG A 81 -6.25 -4.60 -3.98
N ARG A 82 -7.00 -5.66 -3.72
CA ARG A 82 -8.33 -5.90 -4.29
C ARG A 82 -9.31 -4.79 -3.90
N ILE A 83 -9.40 -4.43 -2.62
CA ILE A 83 -10.34 -3.39 -2.17
C ILE A 83 -9.96 -2.00 -2.69
N VAL A 84 -8.66 -1.72 -2.86
CA VAL A 84 -8.17 -0.43 -3.37
C VAL A 84 -8.41 -0.31 -4.87
N VAL A 85 -8.20 -1.39 -5.62
CA VAL A 85 -8.36 -1.40 -7.08
C VAL A 85 -9.83 -1.53 -7.50
N PHE A 86 -10.59 -2.38 -6.82
CA PHE A 86 -11.97 -2.75 -7.15
C PHE A 86 -12.95 -2.32 -6.04
N GLN A 87 -13.09 -1.01 -5.83
CA GLN A 87 -14.18 -0.45 -5.02
C GLN A 87 -15.25 0.16 -5.94
N PRO A 88 -16.42 -0.46 -6.13
CA PRO A 88 -17.47 0.05 -7.01
C PRO A 88 -18.05 1.39 -6.55
N SER A 89 -18.05 1.66 -5.24
CA SER A 89 -18.63 2.88 -4.67
C SER A 89 -17.72 4.10 -4.79
N GLY A 90 -16.43 3.93 -5.11
CA GLY A 90 -15.44 5.02 -5.10
C GLY A 90 -15.27 5.70 -3.73
N ASN A 91 -15.74 5.07 -2.64
CA ASN A 91 -15.72 5.68 -1.31
C ASN A 91 -14.34 5.56 -0.67
N ILE A 92 -13.57 6.65 -0.73
CA ILE A 92 -12.22 6.74 -0.18
C ILE A 92 -12.19 6.41 1.31
N ASN A 93 -13.13 6.93 2.10
CA ASN A 93 -13.13 6.74 3.55
C ASN A 93 -13.36 5.28 3.92
N GLN A 94 -14.30 4.61 3.25
CA GLN A 94 -14.58 3.20 3.48
C GLN A 94 -13.40 2.31 3.06
N THR A 95 -12.80 2.57 1.89
CA THR A 95 -11.63 1.82 1.43
C THR A 95 -10.43 2.06 2.35
N ARG A 96 -10.22 3.30 2.83
CA ARG A 96 -9.16 3.64 3.79
C ARG A 96 -9.32 2.87 5.10
N GLN A 97 -10.53 2.85 5.67
CA GLN A 97 -10.79 2.10 6.90
C GLN A 97 -10.50 0.61 6.72
N ARG A 98 -11.01 -0.01 5.65
CA ARG A 98 -10.73 -1.42 5.38
C ARG A 98 -9.25 -1.71 5.16
N ALA A 99 -8.54 -0.87 4.42
CA ALA A 99 -7.10 -1.03 4.21
C ALA A 99 -6.32 -0.95 5.53
N ILE A 100 -6.72 -0.05 6.43
CA ILE A 100 -6.14 0.07 7.79
C ILE A 100 -6.42 -1.19 8.61
N GLU A 101 -7.66 -1.69 8.62
CA GLU A 101 -8.03 -2.91 9.36
C GLU A 101 -7.22 -4.13 8.90
N LEU A 102 -7.01 -4.28 7.58
CA LEU A 102 -6.21 -5.37 7.03
C LEU A 102 -4.74 -5.23 7.35
N ALA A 103 -4.18 -4.02 7.26
CA ALA A 103 -2.80 -3.78 7.65
C ALA A 103 -2.57 -4.01 9.14
N GLN A 104 -3.55 -3.71 10.01
CA GLN A 104 -3.48 -4.09 11.43
C GLN A 104 -3.43 -5.61 11.64
N LYS A 105 -4.16 -6.40 10.83
CA LYS A 105 -4.04 -7.86 10.86
C LYS A 105 -2.64 -8.33 10.45
N ILE A 106 -2.04 -7.70 9.44
CA ILE A 106 -0.66 -7.99 9.02
C ILE A 106 0.30 -7.72 10.19
N ARG A 107 0.16 -6.59 10.88
CA ARG A 107 0.97 -6.24 12.05
C ARG A 107 0.95 -7.33 13.13
N SER A 108 -0.20 -7.95 13.38
CA SER A 108 -0.33 -9.02 14.36
C SER A 108 0.34 -10.35 13.93
N GLN A 109 0.73 -10.48 12.67
CA GLN A 109 1.31 -11.69 12.09
C GLN A 109 2.81 -11.57 11.75
N VAL A 110 3.41 -10.38 11.88
CA VAL A 110 4.82 -10.09 11.55
C VAL A 110 5.62 -9.67 12.78
#